data_AF-A0A7X5Q9V1-F1
#
_entry.id   AF-A0A7X5Q9V1-F1
#
_cell.length_a   1.000
_cell.length_b   1.000
_cell.length_c   1.000
_cell.angle_alpha   90.00
_cell.angle_beta   90.00
_cell.angle_gamma   90.00
#
_symmetry.space_group_name_H-M   'P 1'
#
loop_
_entity.id
_entity.type
_entity.pdbx_description
1 polymer ?
#
loop_
_entity_poly.entity_id
_entity_poly.type
_entity_poly.pdbx_seq_one_letter_code
_entity_poly.pdbx_strand_id
1 'polypeptide(L)'
;MKPIDFQGIVSLDQPLVDQLHCYLQEKESQVSNSILSAIHTLPRESLPPVLPYSTSGQVKLADAVEAFSKNVQNVTSSKRPLVPSNDWESATTLINNALWEYVEVLEGCITELFQQLGQVGFEQWHPELMTIVDQLKDMLNFRLEELGWKIRRLESLLWDFRWACEARGNKNIFLRKILFFWQSLLDRSLLSYIRKSRKLITVRYKWFSQRYGEYQKLKAKIEQSMRKFKGYHVFKSLEKGIQDEFKRLYQLLKLWEHNLKSNALPQREPVRALRNAFSIDKATDLFNEYYETLRNTLFERSRKFKSDPNELYIDSSSRRIVDEVLKGFCAEIHTLGVAVGKYRDFFLGTHPNPYVRTRWGFAEWIVGPEPSQTKNLLHLVYKIEKLDKLFEQLRQSLKKGPSVSNTKDLAQQHREIQRTLHEMGQPLSSFGVMRSRAEKILAQIQQMDELGSFNSEVVGYVGRTFSKALRADWQYHVLFDIPLFYQLYTIHRGVLGPIEDRQHLNRMNKFNELIEQLEGWVDSRDTYRHVHEIETDMTDIKGYLQDFLAYVQRVAKDDSLDKVKANELITEISDQLLEYRFAFGKFFHYLHQHEPEGKLIRNQFLFIDQYFESVENKLHEMRNKWE
;
A
#
# COMPACT_ATOMS: atom_id res chain seq x y z
N MET A 1 29.64 -25.90 18.35
CA MET A 1 28.79 -24.75 18.72
C MET A 1 28.68 -23.84 17.51
N LYS A 2 27.47 -23.38 17.16
CA LYS A 2 27.33 -22.36 16.11
C LYS A 2 27.76 -21.00 16.70
N PRO A 3 28.59 -20.20 16.01
CA PRO A 3 28.91 -18.85 16.44
C PRO A 3 27.62 -18.03 16.56
N ILE A 4 27.53 -17.14 17.56
CA ILE A 4 26.45 -16.15 17.60
C ILE A 4 26.72 -15.19 16.45
N ASP A 5 25.93 -15.35 15.39
CA ASP A 5 25.96 -14.45 14.26
C ASP A 5 25.05 -13.25 14.55
N PHE A 6 25.61 -12.22 15.19
CA PHE A 6 24.92 -10.92 15.30
C PHE A 6 24.80 -10.21 13.95
N GLN A 7 25.49 -10.65 12.90
CA GLN A 7 25.43 -10.05 11.57
C GLN A 7 24.26 -10.59 10.72
N GLY A 8 23.55 -11.62 11.19
CA GLY A 8 22.44 -12.28 10.47
C GLY A 8 21.05 -12.21 11.14
N ILE A 9 20.87 -11.45 12.22
CA ILE A 9 19.61 -11.44 12.98
C ILE A 9 18.55 -10.56 12.27
N VAL A 10 17.63 -11.22 11.57
CA VAL A 10 16.48 -10.57 10.91
C VAL A 10 15.31 -10.32 11.89
N SER A 11 15.29 -10.95 13.07
CA SER A 11 14.26 -10.79 14.11
C SER A 11 14.80 -11.04 15.53
N LEU A 12 14.46 -10.15 16.48
CA LEU A 12 14.77 -10.29 17.91
C LEU A 12 13.74 -11.24 18.56
N ASP A 13 14.07 -12.53 18.64
CA ASP A 13 13.14 -13.57 19.11
C ASP A 13 13.62 -14.24 20.41
N GLN A 14 12.74 -15.00 21.09
CA GLN A 14 13.05 -15.70 22.35
C GLN A 14 14.32 -16.58 22.29
N PRO A 15 14.63 -17.32 21.20
CA PRO A 15 15.85 -18.11 21.11
C PRO A 15 17.14 -17.28 21.22
N LEU A 16 17.09 -16.00 20.87
CA LEU A 16 18.24 -15.11 21.03
C LEU A 16 18.56 -14.85 22.51
N VAL A 17 17.53 -14.76 23.35
CA VAL A 17 17.69 -14.63 24.81
C VAL A 17 18.45 -15.83 25.36
N ASP A 18 18.04 -17.03 24.95
CA ASP A 18 18.66 -18.28 25.40
C ASP A 18 20.11 -18.42 24.89
N GLN A 19 20.36 -18.04 23.62
CA GLN A 19 21.70 -18.05 23.04
C GLN A 19 22.64 -17.07 23.75
N LEU A 20 22.18 -15.83 24.00
CA LEU A 20 22.97 -14.84 24.72
C LEU A 20 23.21 -15.29 26.17
N HIS A 21 22.23 -15.90 26.82
CA HIS A 21 22.39 -16.44 28.16
C HIS A 21 23.50 -17.50 28.22
N CYS A 22 23.46 -18.50 27.34
CA CYS A 22 24.47 -19.55 27.25
C CYS A 22 25.87 -18.98 26.96
N TYR A 23 25.98 -18.00 26.06
CA TYR A 23 27.24 -17.36 25.73
C TYR A 23 27.83 -16.56 26.90
N LEU A 24 26.99 -15.79 27.60
CA LEU A 24 27.44 -15.05 28.78
C LEU A 24 27.87 -15.98 29.92
N GLN A 25 27.24 -17.15 30.08
CA GLN A 25 27.68 -18.18 31.03
C GLN A 25 29.03 -18.80 30.65
N GLU A 26 29.27 -19.04 29.36
CA GLU A 26 30.55 -19.55 28.87
C GLU A 26 31.66 -18.53 29.12
N LYS A 27 31.41 -17.25 28.79
CA LYS A 27 32.34 -16.15 29.04
C LYS A 27 32.59 -15.92 30.52
N GLU A 28 31.57 -16.02 31.35
CA GLU A 28 31.74 -16.01 32.81
C GLU A 28 32.65 -17.16 33.27
N SER A 29 32.45 -18.37 32.76
CA SER A 29 33.28 -19.54 33.11
C SER A 29 34.74 -19.36 32.71
N GLN A 30 35.03 -18.70 31.57
CA GLN A 30 36.39 -18.39 31.14
C GLN A 30 37.09 -17.48 32.16
N VAL A 31 36.41 -16.44 32.63
CA VAL A 31 36.93 -15.50 33.65
C VAL A 31 37.12 -16.20 34.99
N SER A 32 36.15 -17.02 35.39
CA SER A 32 36.20 -17.84 36.61
C SER A 32 37.45 -18.75 36.63
N ASN A 33 37.74 -19.41 35.52
CA ASN A 33 38.91 -20.29 35.40
C ASN A 33 40.23 -19.51 35.45
N SER A 34 40.28 -18.32 34.86
CA SER A 34 41.42 -17.41 34.98
C SER A 34 41.65 -16.96 36.43
N ILE A 35 40.59 -16.64 37.17
CA ILE A 35 40.70 -16.28 38.61
C ILE A 35 41.19 -17.47 39.44
N LEU A 36 40.73 -18.69 39.15
CA LEU A 36 41.15 -19.90 39.86
C LEU A 36 42.62 -20.26 39.61
N SER A 37 43.12 -20.03 38.40
CA SER A 37 44.52 -20.31 38.03
C SER A 37 45.52 -19.24 38.47
N ALA A 38 45.05 -18.13 39.05
CA ALA A 38 45.86 -16.98 39.41
C ALA A 38 46.81 -17.19 40.60
N ILE A 39 46.58 -18.19 41.48
CA ILE A 39 47.48 -18.49 42.62
C ILE A 39 48.11 -19.86 42.43
N HIS A 40 49.44 -19.91 42.38
CA HIS A 40 50.20 -21.17 42.35
C HIS A 40 50.57 -21.61 43.78
N THR A 41 49.75 -22.46 44.40
CA THR A 41 49.94 -22.85 45.81
C THR A 41 50.99 -23.95 46.06
N LEU A 42 51.82 -24.36 45.08
CA LEU A 42 52.75 -25.48 45.24
C LEU A 42 54.18 -25.18 44.71
N PRO A 43 55.24 -25.66 45.40
CA PRO A 43 56.59 -25.66 44.85
C PRO A 43 56.67 -26.54 43.60
N ARG A 44 57.52 -26.13 42.65
CA ARG A 44 57.66 -26.59 41.25
C ARG A 44 57.87 -28.09 40.97
N GLU A 45 57.67 -29.02 41.92
CA GLU A 45 57.92 -30.46 41.73
C GLU A 45 56.74 -31.40 42.03
N SER A 46 55.55 -30.89 42.34
CA SER A 46 54.33 -31.71 42.35
C SER A 46 53.33 -31.14 41.36
N LEU A 47 52.82 -32.01 40.48
CA LEU A 47 51.78 -31.74 39.49
C LEU A 47 50.74 -30.73 40.01
N PRO A 48 50.25 -29.81 39.16
CA PRO A 48 49.23 -28.85 39.56
C PRO A 48 48.10 -29.58 40.28
N PRO A 49 47.46 -28.96 41.29
CA PRO A 49 46.31 -29.60 41.93
C PRO A 49 45.33 -29.91 40.81
N VAL A 50 45.15 -31.19 40.53
CA VAL A 50 44.12 -31.66 39.62
C VAL A 50 42.84 -31.24 40.33
N LEU A 51 42.27 -30.11 39.87
CA LEU A 51 40.87 -29.84 40.07
C LEU A 51 40.16 -31.16 39.74
N PRO A 52 39.24 -31.67 40.60
CA PRO A 52 38.43 -32.81 40.18
C PRO A 52 37.93 -32.46 38.78
N TYR A 53 38.25 -33.32 37.81
CA TYR A 53 37.88 -33.12 36.42
C TYR A 53 36.40 -32.78 36.40
N SER A 54 36.06 -31.50 36.27
CA SER A 54 34.73 -31.06 35.93
C SER A 54 34.64 -31.24 34.43
N THR A 55 34.50 -32.50 34.02
CA THR A 55 33.82 -32.86 32.78
C THR A 55 32.54 -32.03 32.74
N SER A 56 32.48 -31.03 31.85
CA SER A 56 31.31 -30.20 31.51
C SER A 56 30.71 -29.22 32.54
N GLY A 57 31.41 -28.86 33.62
CA GLY A 57 30.87 -27.92 34.62
C GLY A 57 31.10 -26.45 34.28
N GLN A 58 30.06 -25.68 33.96
CA GLN A 58 30.13 -24.22 33.95
C GLN A 58 30.51 -23.70 35.34
N VAL A 59 31.61 -22.96 35.46
CA VAL A 59 32.13 -22.45 36.74
C VAL A 59 31.61 -21.02 36.95
N LYS A 60 30.78 -20.82 37.98
CA LYS A 60 30.26 -19.49 38.29
C LYS A 60 31.34 -18.59 38.87
N LEU A 61 31.26 -17.30 38.54
CA LEU A 61 32.22 -16.31 39.03
C LEU A 61 32.20 -16.21 40.56
N ALA A 62 31.03 -16.42 41.17
CA ALA A 62 30.89 -16.48 42.62
C ALA A 62 31.76 -17.56 43.27
N ASP A 63 31.74 -18.77 42.70
CA ASP A 63 32.47 -19.93 43.21
C ASP A 63 33.98 -19.75 43.03
N ALA A 64 34.39 -19.18 41.90
CA ALA A 64 35.79 -18.84 41.63
C ALA A 64 36.35 -17.81 42.62
N VAL A 65 35.59 -16.75 42.95
CA VAL A 65 36.00 -15.74 43.94
C VAL A 65 36.07 -16.34 45.35
N GLU A 66 35.18 -17.26 45.70
CA GLU A 66 35.22 -17.95 47.00
C GLU A 66 36.43 -18.90 47.10
N ALA A 67 36.69 -19.69 46.07
CA ALA A 67 37.86 -20.56 46.00
C ALA A 67 39.17 -19.75 46.02
N PHE A 68 39.23 -18.62 45.31
CA PHE A 68 40.35 -17.67 45.41
C PHE A 68 40.52 -17.16 46.85
N SER A 69 39.42 -16.79 47.53
CA SER A 69 39.45 -16.40 48.94
C SER A 69 40.03 -17.50 49.85
N LYS A 70 39.66 -18.77 49.63
CA LYS A 70 40.19 -19.91 50.39
C LYS A 70 41.68 -20.11 50.12
N ASN A 71 42.13 -19.96 48.88
CA ASN A 71 43.55 -20.06 48.52
C ASN A 71 44.38 -18.94 49.18
N VAL A 72 43.87 -17.70 49.21
CA VAL A 72 44.51 -16.59 49.94
C VAL A 72 44.55 -16.86 51.45
N GLN A 73 43.49 -17.43 52.04
CA GLN A 73 43.46 -17.83 53.45
C GLN A 73 44.48 -18.93 53.78
N ASN A 74 44.68 -19.88 52.87
CA ASN A 74 45.70 -20.93 53.03
C ASN A 74 47.12 -20.36 52.96
N VAL A 75 47.36 -19.40 52.07
CA VAL A 75 48.67 -18.72 51.95
C VAL A 75 48.96 -17.85 53.18
N THR A 76 47.95 -17.13 53.70
CA THR A 76 48.09 -16.31 54.90
C THR A 76 48.33 -17.14 56.17
N SER A 77 47.65 -18.29 56.31
CA SER A 77 47.68 -19.13 57.52
C SER A 77 48.86 -20.12 57.61
N SER A 78 49.54 -20.40 56.49
CA SER A 78 50.59 -21.43 56.42
C SER A 78 51.94 -20.96 56.98
N LYS A 79 52.57 -21.67 57.93
CA LYS A 79 53.83 -21.26 58.59
C LYS A 79 55.11 -21.42 57.72
N ARG A 80 55.05 -22.07 56.55
CA ARG A 80 56.17 -22.27 55.61
C ARG A 80 55.98 -21.43 54.34
N PRO A 81 57.06 -20.99 53.65
CA PRO A 81 56.93 -20.24 52.40
C PRO A 81 56.43 -21.17 51.29
N LEU A 82 55.15 -21.04 50.93
CA LEU A 82 54.55 -21.81 49.83
C LEU A 82 54.64 -21.09 48.47
N VAL A 83 54.91 -19.77 48.44
CA VAL A 83 54.78 -18.94 47.23
C VAL A 83 55.89 -17.86 47.14
N PRO A 84 56.44 -17.55 45.94
CA PRO A 84 57.40 -16.46 45.72
C PRO A 84 56.86 -15.06 46.07
N SER A 85 57.75 -14.11 46.40
CA SER A 85 57.38 -12.74 46.82
C SER A 85 56.67 -11.89 45.76
N ASN A 86 56.81 -12.23 44.47
CA ASN A 86 56.29 -11.45 43.35
C ASN A 86 55.07 -12.11 42.67
N ASP A 87 54.59 -13.25 43.18
CA ASP A 87 53.49 -14.00 42.56
C ASP A 87 52.16 -13.22 42.53
N TRP A 88 52.01 -12.26 43.46
CA TRP A 88 50.86 -11.35 43.50
C TRP A 88 50.79 -10.41 42.29
N GLU A 89 51.91 -10.04 41.66
CA GLU A 89 51.94 -9.18 40.46
C GLU A 89 51.40 -9.93 39.24
N SER A 90 51.81 -11.19 39.08
CA SER A 90 51.31 -12.09 38.04
C SER A 90 49.82 -12.39 38.20
N ALA A 91 49.38 -12.69 39.44
CA ALA A 91 47.98 -12.92 39.77
C ALA A 91 47.11 -11.69 39.47
N THR A 92 47.58 -10.50 39.85
CA THR A 92 46.87 -9.23 39.62
C THR A 92 46.75 -8.92 38.12
N THR A 93 47.80 -9.16 37.34
CA THR A 93 47.80 -8.94 35.89
C THR A 93 46.83 -9.88 35.17
N LEU A 94 46.85 -11.17 35.54
CA LEU A 94 45.96 -12.18 34.95
C LEU A 94 44.49 -11.88 35.26
N ILE A 95 44.18 -11.55 36.52
CA ILE A 95 42.82 -11.21 36.95
C ILE A 95 42.35 -9.90 36.28
N ASN A 96 43.20 -8.88 36.17
CA ASN A 96 42.85 -7.64 35.46
C ASN A 96 42.49 -7.92 33.98
N ASN A 97 43.31 -8.69 33.27
CA ASN A 97 43.05 -9.02 31.87
C ASN A 97 41.74 -9.79 31.71
N ALA A 98 41.51 -10.81 32.55
CA ALA A 98 40.28 -11.61 32.50
C ALA A 98 39.02 -10.77 32.81
N LEU A 99 39.10 -9.86 33.78
CA LEU A 99 38.00 -8.95 34.11
C LEU A 99 37.74 -7.96 32.96
N TRP A 100 38.78 -7.45 32.31
CA TRP A 100 38.64 -6.56 31.16
C TRP A 100 37.96 -7.23 29.98
N GLU A 101 38.42 -8.42 29.58
CA GLU A 101 37.79 -9.20 28.50
C GLU A 101 36.29 -9.40 28.75
N TYR A 102 35.89 -9.66 29.99
CA TYR A 102 34.48 -9.83 30.33
C TYR A 102 33.68 -8.53 30.32
N VAL A 103 34.26 -7.43 30.82
CA VAL A 103 33.64 -6.10 30.74
C VAL A 103 33.42 -5.70 29.28
N GLU A 104 34.40 -5.94 28.41
CA GLU A 104 34.32 -5.66 26.98
C GLU A 104 33.22 -6.50 26.30
N VAL A 105 33.12 -7.79 26.62
CA VAL A 105 32.03 -8.65 26.14
C VAL A 105 30.66 -8.09 26.54
N LEU A 106 30.49 -7.73 27.82
CA LEU A 106 29.22 -7.19 28.31
C LEU A 106 28.87 -5.85 27.64
N GLU A 107 29.84 -4.95 27.49
CA GLU A 107 29.66 -3.67 26.77
C GLU A 107 29.33 -3.88 25.29
N GLY A 108 30.00 -4.83 24.63
CA GLY A 108 29.74 -5.23 23.25
C GLY A 108 28.30 -5.71 23.08
N CYS A 109 27.83 -6.64 23.93
CA CYS A 109 26.46 -7.14 23.88
C CYS A 109 25.41 -6.04 24.06
N ILE A 110 25.66 -5.07 24.96
CA ILE A 110 24.76 -3.92 25.18
C ILE A 110 24.70 -3.04 23.95
N THR A 111 25.86 -2.73 23.38
CA THR A 111 25.98 -1.86 22.22
C THR A 111 25.29 -2.49 21.01
N GLU A 112 25.55 -3.77 20.77
CA GLU A 112 24.95 -4.54 19.68
C GLU A 112 23.43 -4.62 19.82
N LEU A 113 22.90 -4.91 21.02
CA LEU A 113 21.46 -4.96 21.28
C LEU A 113 20.75 -3.68 20.84
N PHE A 114 21.27 -2.50 21.20
CA PHE A 114 20.64 -1.23 20.85
C PHE A 114 20.93 -0.79 19.41
N GLN A 115 22.02 -1.26 18.80
CA GLN A 115 22.25 -1.09 17.36
C GLN A 115 21.23 -1.90 16.55
N GLN A 116 21.01 -3.16 16.90
CA GLN A 116 20.01 -4.02 16.27
C GLN A 116 18.60 -3.48 16.45
N LEU A 117 18.20 -3.09 17.67
CA LEU A 117 16.92 -2.41 17.91
C LEU A 117 16.76 -1.12 17.11
N GLY A 118 17.86 -0.44 16.79
CA GLY A 118 17.86 0.74 15.93
C GLY A 118 17.68 0.42 14.44
N GLN A 119 18.09 -0.77 13.99
CA GLN A 119 17.99 -1.25 12.62
C GLN A 119 16.64 -1.94 12.34
N VAL A 120 16.08 -2.60 13.34
CA VAL A 120 14.76 -3.25 13.27
C VAL A 120 13.69 -2.19 13.04
N GLY A 121 13.13 -2.20 11.82
CA GLY A 121 12.02 -1.32 11.45
C GLY A 121 10.78 -1.59 12.31
N PHE A 122 9.94 -0.57 12.48
CA PHE A 122 8.70 -0.73 13.27
C PHE A 122 7.76 -1.82 12.72
N GLU A 123 7.92 -2.18 11.45
CA GLU A 123 7.20 -3.27 10.77
C GLU A 123 7.41 -4.63 11.47
N GLN A 124 8.57 -4.81 12.11
CA GLN A 124 8.94 -6.02 12.85
C GLN A 124 8.72 -5.89 14.35
N TRP A 125 8.13 -4.79 14.84
CA TRP A 125 7.82 -4.61 16.26
C TRP A 125 6.59 -5.45 16.65
N HIS A 126 6.82 -6.73 16.89
CA HIS A 126 5.82 -7.68 17.36
C HIS A 126 5.47 -7.43 18.84
N PRO A 127 4.29 -7.90 19.32
CA PRO A 127 3.84 -7.64 20.68
C PRO A 127 4.82 -8.08 21.78
N GLU A 128 5.56 -9.16 21.53
CA GLU A 128 6.51 -9.77 22.47
C GLU A 128 7.88 -9.07 22.48
N LEU A 129 8.15 -8.15 21.56
CA LEU A 129 9.46 -7.51 21.41
C LEU A 129 9.90 -6.84 22.71
N MET A 130 8.99 -6.14 23.40
CA MET A 130 9.32 -5.50 24.67
C MET A 130 9.65 -6.52 25.76
N THR A 131 8.95 -7.65 25.81
CA THR A 131 9.23 -8.72 26.76
C THR A 131 10.65 -9.27 26.55
N ILE A 132 11.06 -9.45 25.30
CA ILE A 132 12.40 -9.92 24.94
C ILE A 132 13.46 -8.88 25.33
N VAL A 133 13.23 -7.62 24.98
CA VAL A 133 14.15 -6.52 25.34
C VAL A 133 14.26 -6.37 26.85
N ASP A 134 13.18 -6.56 27.60
CA ASP A 134 13.17 -6.56 29.07
C ASP A 134 14.05 -7.68 29.63
N GLN A 135 13.88 -8.91 29.14
CA GLN A 135 14.70 -10.05 29.56
C GLN A 135 16.18 -9.83 29.29
N LEU A 136 16.53 -9.33 28.09
CA LEU A 136 17.92 -9.03 27.72
C LEU A 136 18.50 -7.91 28.60
N LYS A 137 17.73 -6.85 28.85
CA LYS A 137 18.10 -5.72 29.71
C LYS A 137 18.36 -6.17 31.14
N ASP A 138 17.47 -6.99 31.70
CA ASP A 138 17.56 -7.48 33.07
C ASP A 138 18.74 -8.45 33.22
N MET A 139 18.94 -9.35 32.27
CA MET A 139 20.09 -10.26 32.24
C MET A 139 21.42 -9.49 32.21
N LEU A 140 21.58 -8.53 31.29
CA LEU A 140 22.82 -7.74 31.17
C LEU A 140 23.06 -6.86 32.41
N ASN A 141 22.01 -6.25 32.97
CA ASN A 141 22.14 -5.47 34.21
C ASN A 141 22.55 -6.34 35.39
N PHE A 142 21.95 -7.52 35.54
CA PHE A 142 22.29 -8.45 36.61
C PHE A 142 23.78 -8.85 36.54
N ARG A 143 24.28 -9.18 35.34
CA ARG A 143 25.70 -9.54 35.15
C ARG A 143 26.66 -8.38 35.46
N LEU A 144 26.32 -7.15 35.04
CA LEU A 144 27.11 -5.96 35.36
C LEU A 144 27.11 -5.65 36.87
N GLU A 145 25.98 -5.85 37.55
CA GLU A 145 25.88 -5.71 39.01
C GLU A 145 26.74 -6.73 39.73
N GLU A 146 26.57 -8.00 39.38
CA GLU A 146 27.33 -9.11 39.96
C GLU A 146 28.83 -8.88 39.78
N LEU A 147 29.28 -8.58 38.57
CA LEU A 147 30.69 -8.29 38.27
C LEU A 147 31.22 -7.13 39.11
N GLY A 148 30.44 -6.04 39.25
CA GLY A 148 30.83 -4.89 40.08
C GLY A 148 31.03 -5.26 41.55
N TRP A 149 30.22 -6.16 42.11
CA TRP A 149 30.42 -6.69 43.47
C TRP A 149 31.66 -7.58 43.56
N LYS A 150 31.86 -8.47 42.57
CA LYS A 150 33.00 -9.40 42.54
C LYS A 150 34.33 -8.68 42.39
N ILE A 151 34.42 -7.63 41.58
CA ILE A 151 35.63 -6.79 41.45
C ILE A 151 36.02 -6.17 42.80
N ARG A 152 35.06 -5.59 43.54
CA ARG A 152 35.34 -5.02 44.87
C ARG A 152 35.82 -6.07 45.86
N ARG A 153 35.26 -7.29 45.78
CA ARG A 153 35.67 -8.41 46.63
C ARG A 153 37.07 -8.91 46.27
N LEU A 154 37.37 -9.07 44.98
CA LEU A 154 38.68 -9.49 44.48
C LEU A 154 39.76 -8.46 44.83
N GLU A 155 39.48 -7.17 44.74
CA GLU A 155 40.39 -6.10 45.16
C GLU A 155 40.83 -6.27 46.62
N SER A 156 39.86 -6.53 47.52
CA SER A 156 40.16 -6.81 48.93
C SER A 156 41.01 -8.07 49.11
N LEU A 157 40.70 -9.14 48.37
CA LEU A 157 41.42 -10.41 48.48
C LEU A 157 42.85 -10.34 47.90
N LEU A 158 43.05 -9.58 46.83
CA LEU A 158 44.37 -9.32 46.25
C LEU A 158 45.23 -8.49 47.19
N TRP A 159 44.64 -7.56 47.93
CA TRP A 159 45.33 -6.84 49.01
C TRP A 159 45.79 -7.78 50.11
N ASP A 160 44.91 -8.67 50.57
CA ASP A 160 45.26 -9.69 51.57
C ASP A 160 46.37 -10.62 51.07
N PHE A 161 46.33 -11.01 49.78
CA PHE A 161 47.33 -11.85 49.14
C PHE A 161 48.69 -11.15 49.03
N ARG A 162 48.72 -9.89 48.54
CA ARG A 162 49.93 -9.07 48.47
C ARG A 162 50.58 -8.93 49.83
N TRP A 163 49.80 -8.64 50.88
CA TRP A 163 50.34 -8.55 52.23
C TRP A 163 50.87 -9.89 52.74
N ALA A 164 50.25 -11.01 52.40
CA ALA A 164 50.76 -12.34 52.73
C ALA A 164 52.13 -12.62 52.08
N CYS A 165 52.32 -12.22 50.82
CA CYS A 165 53.57 -12.35 50.08
C CYS A 165 54.67 -11.39 50.59
N GLU A 166 54.34 -10.12 50.86
CA GLU A 166 55.31 -9.10 51.29
C GLU A 166 55.71 -9.20 52.78
N ALA A 167 54.80 -9.65 53.66
CA ALA A 167 55.01 -9.65 55.11
C ALA A 167 56.14 -10.59 55.59
N ARG A 168 56.62 -11.49 54.73
CA ARG A 168 57.67 -12.46 55.06
C ARG A 168 59.07 -12.04 54.61
N GLY A 169 59.22 -10.88 53.95
CA GLY A 169 60.48 -10.40 53.38
C GLY A 169 61.04 -9.08 53.91
N ASN A 170 60.30 -8.26 54.68
CA ASN A 170 60.78 -6.93 55.09
C ASN A 170 60.16 -6.39 56.40
N LYS A 171 60.97 -5.71 57.23
CA LYS A 171 60.57 -5.20 58.57
C LYS A 171 59.71 -3.91 58.55
N ASN A 172 59.46 -3.30 57.38
CA ASN A 172 58.75 -2.00 57.25
C ASN A 172 57.33 -2.12 56.63
N ILE A 173 56.58 -3.18 56.95
CA ILE A 173 55.24 -3.44 56.38
C ILE A 173 54.23 -2.36 56.78
N PHE A 174 54.33 -1.81 57.99
CA PHE A 174 53.36 -0.83 58.51
C PHE A 174 53.40 0.51 57.76
N LEU A 175 54.60 1.02 57.45
CA LEU A 175 54.78 2.25 56.66
C LEU A 175 54.32 2.07 55.21
N ARG A 176 54.56 0.90 54.60
CA ARG A 176 54.08 0.57 53.25
C ARG A 176 52.56 0.43 53.20
N LYS A 177 51.92 -0.18 54.20
CA LYS A 177 50.45 -0.25 54.30
C LYS A 177 49.79 1.13 54.24
N ILE A 178 50.38 2.12 54.90
CA ILE A 178 49.86 3.50 54.92
C ILE A 178 50.12 4.22 53.59
N LEU A 179 51.32 4.09 53.02
CA LEU A 179 51.69 4.70 51.72
C LEU A 179 50.89 4.13 50.54
N PHE A 180 50.58 2.84 50.57
CA PHE A 180 49.92 2.14 49.47
C PHE A 180 48.40 1.97 49.63
N PHE A 181 47.81 2.42 50.76
CA PHE A 181 46.35 2.38 51.00
C PHE A 181 45.52 3.06 49.90
N TRP A 182 46.12 4.04 49.21
CA TRP A 182 45.47 4.79 48.13
C TRP A 182 45.77 4.25 46.72
N GLN A 183 46.51 3.15 46.57
CA GLN A 183 46.71 2.49 45.27
C GLN A 183 45.67 1.39 45.07
N SER A 184 45.24 1.19 43.83
CA SER A 184 44.37 0.06 43.47
C SER A 184 45.23 -1.04 42.88
N LEU A 185 44.92 -2.30 43.17
CA LEU A 185 45.57 -3.45 42.53
C LEU A 185 44.88 -3.80 41.21
N LEU A 186 43.54 -3.76 41.21
CA LEU A 186 42.73 -3.84 40.00
C LEU A 186 42.59 -2.47 39.34
N ASP A 187 42.45 -2.45 38.02
CA ASP A 187 42.29 -1.21 37.27
C ASP A 187 41.01 -0.48 37.70
N ARG A 188 41.17 0.77 38.19
CA ARG A 188 40.06 1.63 38.65
C ARG A 188 39.04 1.93 37.56
N SER A 189 39.47 1.88 36.31
CA SER A 189 38.60 2.16 35.18
C SER A 189 37.57 1.05 34.96
N LEU A 190 37.81 -0.22 35.36
CA LEU A 190 36.82 -1.31 35.28
C LEU A 190 35.48 -0.94 35.93
N LEU A 191 35.52 -0.41 37.16
CA LEU A 191 34.32 0.04 37.87
C LEU A 191 33.66 1.25 37.21
N SER A 192 34.44 2.11 36.57
CA SER A 192 33.93 3.23 35.78
C SER A 192 33.22 2.75 34.51
N TYR A 193 33.79 1.78 33.78
CA TYR A 193 33.18 1.17 32.59
C TYR A 193 31.88 0.44 32.93
N ILE A 194 31.86 -0.38 33.98
CA ILE A 194 30.62 -1.03 34.45
C ILE A 194 29.52 0.00 34.74
N ARG A 195 29.85 1.11 35.43
CA ARG A 195 28.88 2.19 35.69
C ARG A 195 28.41 2.86 34.40
N LYS A 196 29.31 3.12 33.44
CA LYS A 196 28.97 3.68 32.13
C LYS A 196 28.04 2.74 31.35
N SER A 197 28.34 1.45 31.28
CA SER A 197 27.53 0.44 30.58
C SER A 197 26.14 0.29 31.21
N ARG A 198 26.03 0.28 32.54
CA ARG A 198 24.72 0.29 33.23
C ARG A 198 23.90 1.54 32.92
N LYS A 199 24.54 2.72 32.92
CA LYS A 199 23.88 3.98 32.55
C LYS A 199 23.43 3.94 31.08
N LEU A 200 24.25 3.39 30.19
CA LEU A 200 23.94 3.24 28.77
C LEU A 200 22.70 2.35 28.57
N ILE A 201 22.66 1.15 29.17
CA ILE A 201 21.49 0.26 29.10
C ILE A 201 20.24 1.00 29.55
N THR A 202 20.30 1.63 30.74
CA THR A 202 19.13 2.27 31.35
C THR A 202 18.59 3.40 30.47
N VAL A 203 19.47 4.26 29.93
CA VAL A 203 19.09 5.39 29.09
C VAL A 203 18.53 4.93 27.74
N ARG A 204 19.22 4.01 27.06
CA ARG A 204 18.81 3.51 25.74
C ARG A 204 17.51 2.71 25.82
N TYR A 205 17.37 1.87 26.85
CA TYR A 205 16.14 1.13 27.13
C TYR A 205 14.96 2.08 27.37
N LYS A 206 15.13 3.10 28.23
CA LYS A 206 14.06 4.06 28.52
C LYS A 206 13.60 4.78 27.24
N TRP A 207 14.55 5.18 26.39
CA TRP A 207 14.24 5.85 25.13
C TRP A 207 13.47 4.92 24.16
N PHE A 208 13.91 3.66 24.03
CA PHE A 208 13.23 2.68 23.20
C PHE A 208 11.83 2.34 23.73
N SER A 209 11.68 2.09 25.04
CA SER A 209 10.41 1.77 25.70
C SER A 209 9.38 2.90 25.52
N GLN A 210 9.79 4.15 25.69
CA GLN A 210 8.91 5.30 25.44
C GLN A 210 8.44 5.33 23.97
N ARG A 211 9.36 5.16 23.02
CA ARG A 211 9.07 5.17 21.59
C ARG A 211 8.14 4.02 21.18
N TYR A 212 8.37 2.81 21.70
CA TYR A 212 7.50 1.66 21.48
C TYR A 212 6.09 1.92 22.05
N GLY A 213 5.99 2.50 23.26
CA GLY A 213 4.70 2.87 23.84
C GLY A 213 3.94 3.92 23.02
N GLU A 214 4.62 4.92 22.46
CA GLU A 214 4.03 5.90 21.56
C GLU A 214 3.56 5.26 20.24
N TYR A 215 4.33 4.34 19.68
CA TYR A 215 3.93 3.55 18.52
C TYR A 215 2.69 2.69 18.80
N GLN A 216 2.60 2.02 19.95
CA GLN A 216 1.42 1.21 20.32
C GLN A 216 0.15 2.06 20.43
N LYS A 217 0.25 3.26 21.01
CA LYS A 217 -0.88 4.22 21.05
C LYS A 217 -1.32 4.63 19.64
N LEU A 218 -0.37 4.82 18.74
CA LEU A 218 -0.64 5.17 17.35
C LEU A 218 -1.28 3.99 16.59
N LYS A 219 -0.77 2.78 16.79
CA LYS A 219 -1.34 1.53 16.24
C LYS A 219 -2.78 1.32 16.68
N ALA A 220 -3.10 1.51 17.96
CA ALA A 220 -4.47 1.39 18.46
C ALA A 220 -5.45 2.39 17.79
N LYS A 221 -5.02 3.63 17.54
CA LYS A 221 -5.82 4.63 16.79
C LYS A 221 -6.06 4.21 15.34
N ILE A 222 -5.06 3.62 14.70
CA ILE A 222 -5.16 3.11 13.33
C ILE A 222 -6.12 1.92 13.30
N GLU A 223 -6.01 0.98 14.23
CA GLU A 223 -6.92 -0.16 14.33
C GLU A 223 -8.38 0.25 14.51
N GLN A 224 -8.65 1.32 15.28
CA GLN A 224 -9.99 1.90 15.37
C GLN A 224 -10.49 2.38 14.00
N SER A 225 -9.63 3.04 13.23
CA SER A 225 -9.93 3.48 11.86
C SER A 225 -10.12 2.32 10.88
N MET A 226 -9.52 1.17 11.14
CA MET A 226 -9.66 -0.04 10.33
C MET A 226 -10.99 -0.77 10.54
N ARG A 227 -11.69 -0.54 11.66
CA ARG A 227 -12.95 -1.26 11.97
C ARG A 227 -14.03 -1.04 10.91
N LYS A 228 -14.02 0.11 10.22
CA LYS A 228 -14.98 0.44 9.16
C LYS A 228 -15.00 -0.58 8.02
N PHE A 229 -13.86 -1.20 7.67
CA PHE A 229 -13.79 -2.22 6.63
C PHE A 229 -14.62 -3.47 6.94
N LYS A 230 -14.95 -3.73 8.21
CA LYS A 230 -15.86 -4.83 8.59
C LYS A 230 -17.30 -4.58 8.12
N GLY A 231 -17.71 -3.32 7.99
CA GLY A 231 -19.05 -2.91 7.54
C GLY A 231 -19.15 -2.69 6.03
N TYR A 232 -18.02 -2.71 5.31
CA TYR A 232 -17.99 -2.44 3.87
C TYR A 232 -18.42 -3.68 3.10
N HIS A 233 -19.37 -3.51 2.19
CA HIS A 233 -19.99 -4.58 1.43
C HIS A 233 -19.29 -4.82 0.10
N VAL A 234 -18.95 -3.75 -0.64
CA VAL A 234 -18.21 -3.88 -1.91
C VAL A 234 -16.77 -4.29 -1.64
N PHE A 235 -16.17 -3.73 -0.60
CA PHE A 235 -14.84 -4.15 -0.18
C PHE A 235 -14.74 -5.66 0.10
N LYS A 236 -15.81 -6.29 0.62
CA LYS A 236 -15.83 -7.73 0.91
C LYS A 236 -15.95 -8.60 -0.35
N SER A 237 -16.47 -8.06 -1.45
CA SER A 237 -16.57 -8.79 -2.72
C SER A 237 -15.27 -8.80 -3.52
N LEU A 238 -14.29 -7.96 -3.16
CA LEU A 238 -12.95 -7.99 -3.74
C LEU A 238 -12.23 -9.30 -3.39
N GLU A 239 -11.26 -9.70 -4.21
CA GLU A 239 -10.40 -10.83 -3.89
C GLU A 239 -9.63 -10.60 -2.58
N LYS A 240 -9.37 -11.67 -1.84
CA LYS A 240 -8.72 -11.59 -0.53
C LYS A 240 -7.35 -10.93 -0.59
N GLY A 241 -6.58 -11.16 -1.66
CA GLY A 241 -5.29 -10.52 -1.88
C GLY A 241 -5.39 -9.00 -1.94
N ILE A 242 -6.30 -8.48 -2.77
CA ILE A 242 -6.59 -7.05 -2.94
C ILE A 242 -7.05 -6.43 -1.63
N GLN A 243 -7.92 -7.11 -0.88
CA GLN A 243 -8.38 -6.63 0.42
C GLN A 243 -7.22 -6.45 1.40
N ASP A 244 -6.32 -7.42 1.48
CA ASP A 244 -5.21 -7.39 2.41
C ASP A 244 -4.16 -6.35 2.00
N GLU A 245 -3.89 -6.20 0.70
CA GLU A 245 -3.04 -5.14 0.18
C GLU A 245 -3.61 -3.74 0.43
N PHE A 246 -4.90 -3.53 0.18
CA PHE A 246 -5.56 -2.24 0.42
C PHE A 246 -5.56 -1.89 1.91
N LYS A 247 -5.86 -2.87 2.78
CA LYS A 247 -5.76 -2.66 4.24
C LYS A 247 -4.35 -2.27 4.65
N ARG A 248 -3.33 -2.95 4.13
CA ARG A 248 -1.92 -2.66 4.42
C ARG A 248 -1.54 -1.25 3.95
N LEU A 249 -1.89 -0.87 2.73
CA LEU A 249 -1.64 0.47 2.18
C LEU A 249 -2.32 1.54 3.05
N TYR A 250 -3.61 1.34 3.37
CA TYR A 250 -4.38 2.27 4.18
C TYR A 250 -3.81 2.40 5.61
N GLN A 251 -3.40 1.29 6.23
CA GLN A 251 -2.75 1.30 7.55
C GLN A 251 -1.45 2.11 7.53
N LEU A 252 -0.59 1.88 6.54
CA LEU A 252 0.69 2.59 6.41
C LEU A 252 0.49 4.08 6.11
N LEU A 253 -0.51 4.44 5.29
CA LEU A 253 -0.88 5.84 5.06
C LEU A 253 -1.37 6.54 6.33
N LYS A 254 -2.20 5.86 7.13
CA LYS A 254 -2.65 6.38 8.42
C LYS A 254 -1.51 6.47 9.43
N LEU A 255 -0.59 5.51 9.42
CA LEU A 255 0.62 5.55 10.22
C LEU A 255 1.45 6.81 9.89
N TRP A 256 1.72 7.04 8.61
CA TRP A 256 2.43 8.23 8.16
C TRP A 256 1.72 9.51 8.57
N GLU A 257 0.41 9.64 8.32
CA GLU A 257 -0.38 10.81 8.68
C GLU A 257 -0.38 11.12 10.18
N HIS A 258 -0.62 10.11 11.02
CA HIS A 258 -0.63 10.30 12.47
C HIS A 258 0.78 10.56 13.00
N ASN A 259 1.80 9.95 12.40
CA ASN A 259 3.18 10.13 12.82
C ASN A 259 3.73 11.53 12.51
N LEU A 260 3.27 12.18 11.45
CA LEU A 260 3.60 13.58 11.18
C LEU A 260 3.16 14.53 12.32
N LYS A 261 2.11 14.16 13.06
CA LYS A 261 1.58 14.95 14.18
C LYS A 261 2.20 14.56 15.52
N SER A 262 2.40 13.26 15.77
CA SER A 262 2.90 12.78 17.06
C SER A 262 4.41 12.70 17.15
N ASN A 263 5.12 12.58 16.02
CA ASN A 263 6.55 12.24 15.95
C ASN A 263 6.94 10.98 16.77
N ALA A 264 6.01 10.04 16.91
CA ALA A 264 6.21 8.78 17.66
C ALA A 264 7.30 7.89 17.05
N LEU A 265 7.47 7.96 15.73
CA LEU A 265 8.51 7.30 14.95
C LEU A 265 9.32 8.36 14.19
N PRO A 266 10.62 8.11 13.90
CA PRO A 266 11.40 8.91 12.98
C PRO A 266 10.65 9.06 11.65
N GLN A 267 10.58 10.28 11.14
CA GLN A 267 9.78 10.58 9.94
C GLN A 267 10.16 9.73 8.72
N ARG A 268 11.42 9.29 8.64
CA ARG A 268 11.92 8.44 7.55
C ARG A 268 11.37 7.01 7.59
N GLU A 269 10.99 6.51 8.78
CA GLU A 269 10.56 5.12 8.96
C GLU A 269 9.24 4.82 8.25
N PRO A 270 8.12 5.54 8.49
CA PRO A 270 6.88 5.32 7.74
C PRO A 270 7.03 5.52 6.23
N VAL A 271 7.90 6.45 5.82
CA VAL A 271 8.16 6.73 4.39
C VAL A 271 8.89 5.55 3.74
N ARG A 272 9.90 4.99 4.41
CA ARG A 272 10.61 3.78 3.98
C ARG A 272 9.64 2.61 3.85
N ALA A 273 8.83 2.36 4.87
CA ALA A 273 7.85 1.27 4.88
C ALA A 273 6.86 1.36 3.71
N LEU A 274 6.27 2.54 3.47
CA LEU A 274 5.37 2.76 2.34
C LEU A 274 6.03 2.52 0.99
N ARG A 275 7.25 3.06 0.78
CA ARG A 275 7.98 2.90 -0.49
C ARG A 275 8.44 1.48 -0.77
N ASN A 276 8.79 0.74 0.27
CA ASN A 276 9.19 -0.66 0.14
C ASN A 276 7.99 -1.56 -0.16
N ALA A 277 6.81 -1.24 0.39
CA ALA A 277 5.62 -2.06 0.22
C ALA A 277 4.86 -1.77 -1.09
N PHE A 278 4.85 -0.52 -1.56
CA PHE A 278 4.03 -0.09 -2.70
C PHE A 278 4.81 0.83 -3.65
N SER A 279 4.86 0.44 -4.92
CA SER A 279 5.17 1.37 -6.02
C SER A 279 3.94 2.23 -6.35
N ILE A 280 4.14 3.33 -7.06
CA ILE A 280 3.03 4.19 -7.48
C ILE A 280 2.07 3.47 -8.44
N ASP A 281 2.61 2.66 -9.35
CA ASP A 281 1.81 1.89 -10.31
C ASP A 281 0.99 0.82 -9.58
N LYS A 282 1.63 0.05 -8.68
CA LYS A 282 0.95 -0.97 -7.86
C LYS A 282 -0.20 -0.37 -7.04
N ALA A 283 0.02 0.79 -6.41
CA ALA A 283 -1.04 1.46 -5.65
C ALA A 283 -2.16 1.97 -6.57
N THR A 284 -1.82 2.49 -7.75
CA THR A 284 -2.79 2.98 -8.73
C THR A 284 -3.68 1.84 -9.25
N ASP A 285 -3.09 0.69 -9.58
CA ASP A 285 -3.82 -0.51 -10.02
C ASP A 285 -4.80 -0.98 -8.94
N LEU A 286 -4.32 -1.07 -7.68
CA LEU A 286 -5.14 -1.44 -6.53
C LEU A 286 -6.33 -0.49 -6.32
N PHE A 287 -6.12 0.81 -6.52
CA PHE A 287 -7.19 1.80 -6.43
C PHE A 287 -8.18 1.73 -7.59
N ASN A 288 -7.69 1.49 -8.81
CA ASN A 288 -8.52 1.32 -10.00
C ASN A 288 -9.41 0.08 -9.86
N GLU A 289 -8.88 -1.03 -9.37
CA GLU A 289 -9.63 -2.26 -9.19
C GLU A 289 -10.77 -2.11 -8.17
N TYR A 290 -10.51 -1.44 -7.04
CA TYR A 290 -11.56 -1.13 -6.08
C TYR A 290 -12.58 -0.13 -6.68
N TYR A 291 -12.13 0.88 -7.42
CA TYR A 291 -13.01 1.80 -8.13
C TYR A 291 -13.94 1.09 -9.12
N GLU A 292 -13.40 0.21 -9.98
CA GLU A 292 -14.20 -0.52 -10.97
C GLU A 292 -15.20 -1.46 -10.28
N THR A 293 -14.83 -2.08 -9.16
CA THR A 293 -15.77 -2.91 -8.38
C THR A 293 -16.93 -2.07 -7.80
N LEU A 294 -16.65 -0.88 -7.28
CA LEU A 294 -17.68 0.07 -6.81
C LEU A 294 -18.58 0.55 -7.96
N ARG A 295 -17.98 0.86 -9.11
CA ARG A 295 -18.68 1.26 -10.32
C ARG A 295 -19.59 0.15 -10.85
N ASN A 296 -19.10 -1.09 -10.93
CA ASN A 296 -19.90 -2.23 -11.36
C ASN A 296 -21.08 -2.48 -10.41
N THR A 297 -20.84 -2.37 -9.09
CA THR A 297 -21.89 -2.49 -8.08
C THR A 297 -22.99 -1.44 -8.27
N LEU A 298 -22.64 -0.18 -8.57
CA LEU A 298 -23.63 0.88 -8.86
C LEU A 298 -24.58 0.46 -9.97
N PHE A 299 -24.02 0.03 -11.10
CA PHE A 299 -24.79 -0.30 -12.28
C PHE A 299 -25.57 -1.60 -12.14
N GLU A 300 -25.01 -2.61 -11.47
CA GLU A 300 -25.74 -3.82 -11.10
C GLU A 300 -26.97 -3.51 -10.24
N ARG A 301 -26.84 -2.58 -9.28
CA ARG A 301 -27.99 -2.14 -8.48
C ARG A 301 -29.01 -1.42 -9.33
N SER A 302 -28.58 -0.51 -10.19
CA SER A 302 -29.47 0.15 -11.15
C SER A 302 -30.22 -0.83 -12.06
N ARG A 303 -29.55 -1.88 -12.56
CA ARG A 303 -30.18 -2.97 -13.34
C ARG A 303 -31.20 -3.74 -12.52
N LYS A 304 -30.84 -4.17 -11.30
CA LYS A 304 -31.74 -4.91 -10.40
C LYS A 304 -33.02 -4.13 -10.08
N PHE A 305 -32.93 -2.79 -9.97
CA PHE A 305 -34.11 -1.94 -9.75
C PHE A 305 -35.08 -1.91 -10.94
N LYS A 306 -34.57 -2.10 -12.16
CA LYS A 306 -35.34 -2.06 -13.40
C LYS A 306 -35.92 -3.41 -13.81
N SER A 307 -35.19 -4.50 -13.53
CA SER A 307 -35.58 -5.86 -13.95
C SER A 307 -36.67 -6.47 -13.08
N ASP A 308 -36.69 -6.15 -11.78
CA ASP A 308 -37.63 -6.71 -10.83
C ASP A 308 -38.03 -5.65 -9.79
N PRO A 309 -39.02 -4.78 -10.09
CA PRO A 309 -39.57 -3.83 -9.14
C PRO A 309 -40.42 -4.56 -8.08
N ASN A 310 -39.78 -5.40 -7.28
CA ASN A 310 -40.35 -6.10 -6.14
C ASN A 310 -41.08 -5.13 -5.17
N GLU A 311 -41.96 -5.67 -4.32
CA GLU A 311 -42.59 -4.96 -3.19
C GLU A 311 -41.58 -4.16 -2.33
N LEU A 312 -40.30 -4.60 -2.31
CA LEU A 312 -39.15 -3.95 -1.66
C LEU A 312 -38.92 -2.48 -2.09
N TYR A 313 -39.35 -2.08 -3.29
CA TYR A 313 -39.16 -0.71 -3.80
C TYR A 313 -40.45 0.11 -3.81
N ILE A 314 -41.59 -0.56 -3.63
CA ILE A 314 -42.91 0.07 -3.53
C ILE A 314 -43.14 0.49 -2.07
N ASP A 315 -42.85 -0.41 -1.12
CA ASP A 315 -42.98 -0.11 0.31
C ASP A 315 -41.91 0.89 0.80
N SER A 316 -42.35 1.82 1.62
CA SER A 316 -41.51 2.87 2.20
C SER A 316 -40.48 2.33 3.21
N SER A 317 -40.79 1.21 3.89
CA SER A 317 -39.90 0.63 4.89
C SER A 317 -38.71 -0.09 4.24
N SER A 318 -38.98 -0.87 3.19
CA SER A 318 -37.97 -1.58 2.41
C SER A 318 -37.04 -0.64 1.62
N ARG A 319 -37.56 0.49 1.11
CA ARG A 319 -36.73 1.55 0.50
C ARG A 319 -35.71 2.16 1.46
N ARG A 320 -36.00 2.21 2.78
CA ARG A 320 -35.04 2.69 3.78
C ARG A 320 -33.86 1.75 3.95
N ILE A 321 -34.10 0.44 3.89
CA ILE A 321 -33.04 -0.58 3.96
C ILE A 321 -32.08 -0.40 2.76
N VAL A 322 -32.62 -0.16 1.57
CA VAL A 322 -31.82 0.09 0.37
C VAL A 322 -31.07 1.42 0.46
N ASP A 323 -31.69 2.49 0.96
CA ASP A 323 -31.03 3.79 1.22
C ASP A 323 -29.85 3.64 2.20
N GLU A 324 -29.99 2.81 3.24
CA GLU A 324 -28.90 2.53 4.18
C GLU A 324 -27.74 1.78 3.54
N VAL A 325 -28.02 0.80 2.69
CA VAL A 325 -26.98 0.10 1.91
C VAL A 325 -26.24 1.08 0.99
N LEU A 326 -26.96 1.97 0.30
CA LEU A 326 -26.35 2.99 -0.56
C LEU A 326 -25.52 4.01 0.23
N LYS A 327 -25.96 4.42 1.43
CA LYS A 327 -25.12 5.23 2.33
C LYS A 327 -23.81 4.53 2.69
N GLY A 328 -23.87 3.21 2.91
CA GLY A 328 -22.69 2.38 3.10
C GLY A 328 -21.72 2.51 1.93
N PHE A 329 -22.20 2.40 0.70
CA PHE A 329 -21.39 2.55 -0.51
C PHE A 329 -20.79 3.96 -0.65
N CYS A 330 -21.53 5.03 -0.36
CA CYS A 330 -20.97 6.38 -0.35
C CYS A 330 -19.81 6.51 0.67
N ALA A 331 -19.92 5.88 1.85
CA ALA A 331 -18.83 5.87 2.82
C ALA A 331 -17.60 5.06 2.34
N GLU A 332 -17.81 4.00 1.58
CA GLU A 332 -16.74 3.24 0.89
C GLU A 332 -16.02 4.10 -0.15
N ILE A 333 -16.78 4.75 -1.05
CA ILE A 333 -16.26 5.63 -2.10
C ILE A 333 -15.47 6.79 -1.49
N HIS A 334 -16.01 7.42 -0.45
CA HIS A 334 -15.30 8.46 0.28
C HIS A 334 -13.99 7.95 0.88
N THR A 335 -13.99 6.74 1.44
CA THR A 335 -12.76 6.13 1.99
C THR A 335 -11.72 5.89 0.90
N LEU A 336 -12.13 5.40 -0.28
CA LEU A 336 -11.25 5.21 -1.43
C LEU A 336 -10.69 6.56 -1.90
N GLY A 337 -11.53 7.58 -2.09
CA GLY A 337 -11.11 8.92 -2.51
C GLY A 337 -10.11 9.55 -1.54
N VAL A 338 -10.36 9.45 -0.24
CA VAL A 338 -9.43 9.91 0.79
C VAL A 338 -8.11 9.14 0.73
N ALA A 339 -8.14 7.82 0.52
CA ALA A 339 -6.92 7.01 0.41
C ALA A 339 -6.07 7.39 -0.81
N VAL A 340 -6.70 7.55 -1.99
CA VAL A 340 -6.03 7.98 -3.23
C VAL A 340 -5.40 9.37 -3.05
N GLY A 341 -6.18 10.32 -2.54
CA GLY A 341 -5.70 11.69 -2.27
C GLY A 341 -4.52 11.69 -1.30
N LYS A 342 -4.61 10.94 -0.20
CA LYS A 342 -3.52 10.81 0.79
C LYS A 342 -2.28 10.14 0.24
N TYR A 343 -2.43 9.14 -0.65
CA TYR A 343 -1.30 8.52 -1.30
C TYR A 343 -0.60 9.47 -2.28
N ARG A 344 -1.38 10.27 -3.02
CA ARG A 344 -0.84 11.35 -3.86
C ARG A 344 -0.07 12.38 -3.02
N ASP A 345 -0.65 12.84 -1.91
CA ASP A 345 0.01 13.78 -0.99
C ASP A 345 1.30 13.20 -0.41
N PHE A 346 1.29 11.92 -0.05
CA PHE A 346 2.47 11.19 0.40
C PHE A 346 3.57 11.17 -0.67
N PHE A 347 3.22 10.83 -1.91
CA PHE A 347 4.18 10.73 -3.00
C PHE A 347 4.83 12.09 -3.30
N LEU A 348 4.02 13.14 -3.41
CA LEU A 348 4.49 14.50 -3.63
C LEU A 348 5.32 15.00 -2.43
N GLY A 349 4.81 14.87 -1.21
CA GLY A 349 5.44 15.37 0.01
C GLY A 349 6.75 14.68 0.40
N THR A 350 6.99 13.47 -0.13
CA THR A 350 8.23 12.71 0.11
C THR A 350 9.15 12.66 -1.11
N HIS A 351 8.74 13.23 -2.25
CA HIS A 351 9.45 13.11 -3.52
C HIS A 351 10.94 13.50 -3.40
N PRO A 352 11.88 12.73 -3.99
CA PRO A 352 13.31 13.01 -3.89
C PRO A 352 13.70 14.35 -4.52
N ASN A 353 13.02 14.74 -5.61
CA ASN A 353 13.18 16.06 -6.22
C ASN A 353 12.50 17.16 -5.38
N PRO A 354 13.25 18.13 -4.82
CA PRO A 354 12.71 19.20 -3.97
C PRO A 354 11.73 20.12 -4.70
N TYR A 355 11.85 20.29 -6.03
CA TYR A 355 10.96 21.13 -6.84
C TYR A 355 9.57 20.51 -7.07
N VAL A 356 9.45 19.19 -6.90
CA VAL A 356 8.15 18.49 -6.89
C VAL A 356 7.56 18.53 -5.48
N ARG A 357 8.41 18.37 -4.46
CA ARG A 357 8.04 18.35 -3.05
C ARG A 357 7.46 19.67 -2.52
N THR A 358 7.92 20.80 -3.06
CA THR A 358 7.58 22.16 -2.60
C THR A 358 6.34 22.78 -3.28
N ARG A 359 5.58 22.00 -4.06
CA ARG A 359 4.36 22.46 -4.79
C ARG A 359 3.30 23.17 -3.92
N TRP A 360 3.29 22.93 -2.61
CA TRP A 360 2.24 23.40 -1.69
C TRP A 360 2.53 24.75 -1.01
N GLY A 361 3.29 25.66 -1.63
CA GLY A 361 3.58 26.97 -1.03
C GLY A 361 4.45 27.96 -1.80
N PHE A 362 4.76 27.72 -3.08
CA PHE A 362 5.56 28.63 -3.91
C PHE A 362 4.76 29.12 -5.12
N ALA A 363 5.03 30.34 -5.58
CA ALA A 363 4.53 30.85 -6.84
C ALA A 363 4.94 29.91 -7.99
N GLU A 364 4.02 29.68 -8.93
CA GLU A 364 4.05 28.65 -9.99
C GLU A 364 5.31 28.64 -10.88
N TRP A 365 6.17 29.66 -10.78
CA TRP A 365 7.35 29.89 -11.61
C TRP A 365 8.62 29.14 -11.17
N ILE A 366 8.69 28.59 -9.94
CA ILE A 366 9.88 27.89 -9.39
C ILE A 366 9.63 26.37 -9.24
N VAL A 367 8.49 25.89 -9.71
CA VAL A 367 7.99 24.54 -9.41
C VAL A 367 8.13 23.63 -10.62
N GLY A 368 8.69 22.43 -10.44
CA GLY A 368 8.78 21.43 -11.49
C GLY A 368 7.40 20.94 -11.97
N PRO A 369 7.28 20.40 -13.20
CA PRO A 369 6.04 19.79 -13.67
C PRO A 369 5.66 18.60 -12.79
N GLU A 370 4.36 18.44 -12.50
CA GLU A 370 3.87 17.28 -11.75
C GLU A 370 4.11 15.99 -12.55
N PRO A 371 4.69 14.94 -11.92
CA PRO A 371 4.87 13.66 -12.57
C PRO A 371 3.57 13.13 -13.18
N SER A 372 3.66 12.48 -14.35
CA SER A 372 2.51 11.88 -15.04
C SER A 372 1.74 10.91 -14.13
N GLN A 373 2.46 10.08 -13.37
CA GLN A 373 1.88 9.10 -12.45
C GLN A 373 1.02 9.76 -11.34
N THR A 374 1.42 10.92 -10.82
CA THR A 374 0.61 11.68 -9.85
C THR A 374 -0.61 12.36 -10.48
N LYS A 375 -0.52 12.73 -11.77
CA LYS A 375 -1.70 13.18 -12.52
C LYS A 375 -2.69 12.05 -12.69
N ASN A 376 -2.25 10.81 -12.92
CA ASN A 376 -3.14 9.64 -13.01
C ASN A 376 -3.94 9.45 -11.70
N LEU A 377 -3.28 9.58 -10.54
CA LEU A 377 -3.96 9.55 -9.25
C LEU A 377 -4.97 10.71 -9.10
N LEU A 378 -4.63 11.91 -9.55
CA LEU A 378 -5.56 13.05 -9.56
C LEU A 378 -6.79 12.79 -10.46
N HIS A 379 -6.57 12.24 -11.66
CA HIS A 379 -7.66 11.82 -12.54
C HIS A 379 -8.54 10.76 -11.88
N LEU A 380 -7.96 9.82 -11.12
CA LEU A 380 -8.71 8.83 -10.36
C LEU A 380 -9.54 9.47 -9.24
N VAL A 381 -9.01 10.48 -8.52
CA VAL A 381 -9.80 11.25 -7.55
C VAL A 381 -11.03 11.87 -8.21
N TYR A 382 -10.88 12.52 -9.37
CA TYR A 382 -12.03 13.08 -10.09
C TYR A 382 -13.02 12.01 -10.56
N LYS A 383 -12.54 10.82 -10.97
CA LYS A 383 -13.42 9.68 -11.31
C LYS A 383 -14.22 9.21 -10.08
N ILE A 384 -13.57 9.11 -8.92
CA ILE A 384 -14.22 8.73 -7.65
C ILE A 384 -15.27 9.76 -7.23
N GLU A 385 -14.98 11.05 -7.34
CA GLU A 385 -15.96 12.12 -7.05
C GLU A 385 -17.17 12.07 -8.00
N LYS A 386 -16.95 11.78 -9.28
CA LYS A 386 -18.04 11.56 -10.23
C LYS A 386 -18.88 10.34 -9.84
N LEU A 387 -18.25 9.25 -9.44
CA LEU A 387 -18.95 8.05 -8.98
C LEU A 387 -19.79 8.32 -7.73
N ASP A 388 -19.27 9.07 -6.76
CA ASP A 388 -20.02 9.48 -5.55
C ASP A 388 -21.28 10.26 -5.91
N LYS A 389 -21.19 11.20 -6.87
CA LYS A 389 -22.34 11.93 -7.40
C LYS A 389 -23.39 11.01 -8.02
N LEU A 390 -22.98 9.97 -8.75
CA LEU A 390 -23.91 9.01 -9.34
C LEU A 390 -24.62 8.17 -8.26
N PHE A 391 -23.92 7.75 -7.21
CA PHE A 391 -24.55 7.06 -6.07
C PHE A 391 -25.57 7.96 -5.36
N GLU A 392 -25.24 9.23 -5.13
CA GLU A 392 -26.18 10.16 -4.51
C GLU A 392 -27.38 10.47 -5.43
N GLN A 393 -27.17 10.55 -6.76
CA GLN A 393 -28.27 10.65 -7.74
C GLN A 393 -29.21 9.45 -7.62
N LEU A 394 -28.68 8.22 -7.71
CA LEU A 394 -29.46 6.99 -7.56
C LEU A 394 -30.25 6.95 -6.25
N ARG A 395 -29.63 7.40 -5.16
CA ARG A 395 -30.23 7.48 -3.83
C ARG A 395 -31.36 8.50 -3.77
N GLN A 396 -31.21 9.67 -4.40
CA GLN A 396 -32.27 10.66 -4.52
C GLN A 396 -33.46 10.13 -5.32
N SER A 397 -33.20 9.40 -6.41
CA SER A 397 -34.23 8.79 -7.24
C SER A 397 -35.02 7.71 -6.49
N LEU A 398 -34.34 6.89 -5.68
CA LEU A 398 -34.99 5.91 -4.80
C LEU A 398 -35.90 6.56 -3.74
N LYS A 399 -35.47 7.70 -3.17
CA LYS A 399 -36.30 8.45 -2.22
C LYS A 399 -37.55 9.03 -2.86
N LYS A 400 -37.44 9.55 -4.10
CA LYS A 400 -38.60 10.01 -4.89
C LYS A 400 -39.58 8.87 -5.17
N GLY A 401 -39.06 7.67 -5.39
CA GLY A 401 -39.85 6.47 -5.66
C GLY A 401 -40.48 6.48 -7.06
N PRO A 402 -41.23 5.42 -7.42
CA PRO A 402 -41.93 5.36 -8.69
C PRO A 402 -43.08 6.38 -8.70
N SER A 403 -43.00 7.41 -9.54
CA SER A 403 -44.10 8.38 -9.70
C SER A 403 -45.17 7.81 -10.63
N VAL A 404 -46.42 7.83 -10.18
CA VAL A 404 -47.61 7.45 -10.97
C VAL A 404 -47.91 8.49 -12.07
N SER A 405 -47.34 9.71 -12.00
CA SER A 405 -47.46 10.73 -13.06
C SER A 405 -46.53 10.50 -14.25
N ASN A 406 -45.56 9.59 -14.14
CA ASN A 406 -44.43 9.49 -15.06
C ASN A 406 -44.79 9.15 -16.51
N THR A 407 -45.88 8.44 -16.79
CA THR A 407 -46.17 8.02 -18.18
C THR A 407 -46.60 9.17 -19.10
N LYS A 408 -47.37 10.15 -18.59
CA LYS A 408 -47.73 11.34 -19.38
C LYS A 408 -46.55 12.28 -19.57
N ASP A 409 -45.75 12.46 -18.52
CA ASP A 409 -44.55 13.29 -18.54
C ASP A 409 -43.47 12.68 -19.47
N LEU A 410 -43.27 11.36 -19.43
CA LEU A 410 -42.39 10.62 -20.35
C LEU A 410 -42.87 10.73 -21.81
N ALA A 411 -44.16 10.58 -22.08
CA ALA A 411 -44.69 10.71 -23.44
C ALA A 411 -44.55 12.13 -24.00
N GLN A 412 -44.60 13.15 -23.14
CA GLN A 412 -44.30 14.53 -23.54
C GLN A 412 -42.80 14.72 -23.80
N GLN A 413 -41.94 14.27 -22.89
CA GLN A 413 -40.48 14.30 -23.07
C GLN A 413 -40.06 13.57 -24.35
N HIS A 414 -40.62 12.39 -24.63
CA HIS A 414 -40.37 11.66 -25.86
C HIS A 414 -40.73 12.45 -27.11
N ARG A 415 -41.87 13.14 -27.11
CA ARG A 415 -42.30 13.99 -28.24
C ARG A 415 -41.36 15.17 -28.45
N GLU A 416 -40.92 15.81 -27.37
CA GLU A 416 -39.99 16.93 -27.45
C GLU A 416 -38.58 16.51 -27.93
N ILE A 417 -38.10 15.34 -27.47
CA ILE A 417 -36.84 14.76 -27.93
C ILE A 417 -36.93 14.42 -29.42
N GLN A 418 -37.99 13.73 -29.87
CA GLN A 418 -38.16 13.40 -31.29
C GLN A 418 -38.28 14.65 -32.17
N ARG A 419 -38.97 15.70 -31.70
CA ARG A 419 -39.03 16.99 -32.40
C ARG A 419 -37.63 17.60 -32.55
N THR A 420 -36.86 17.65 -31.47
CA THR A 420 -35.51 18.24 -31.49
C THR A 420 -34.55 17.42 -32.36
N LEU A 421 -34.65 16.09 -32.35
CA LEU A 421 -33.90 15.20 -33.24
C LEU A 421 -34.27 15.43 -34.72
N HIS A 422 -35.55 15.57 -35.03
CA HIS A 422 -36.00 15.87 -36.39
C HIS A 422 -35.45 17.21 -36.86
N GLU A 423 -35.48 18.23 -35.99
CA GLU A 423 -34.88 19.53 -36.26
C GLU A 423 -33.36 19.44 -36.48
N MET A 424 -32.61 18.65 -35.69
CA MET A 424 -31.18 18.40 -35.92
C MET A 424 -30.90 17.71 -37.26
N GLY A 425 -31.75 16.77 -37.67
CA GLY A 425 -31.62 16.06 -38.94
C GLY A 425 -31.97 16.88 -40.19
N GLN A 426 -32.40 18.14 -40.04
CA GLN A 426 -32.69 19.00 -41.19
C GLN A 426 -31.40 19.40 -41.92
N PRO A 427 -31.37 19.26 -43.26
CA PRO A 427 -30.23 19.72 -44.05
C PRO A 427 -30.06 21.24 -43.86
N LEU A 428 -28.81 21.72 -43.80
CA LEU A 428 -28.41 23.12 -43.59
C LEU A 428 -28.45 23.65 -42.14
N SER A 429 -28.50 22.77 -41.13
CA SER A 429 -28.28 23.18 -39.73
C SER A 429 -26.85 23.73 -39.55
N SER A 430 -26.72 24.94 -39.01
CA SER A 430 -25.41 25.52 -38.67
C SER A 430 -24.85 24.89 -37.39
N PHE A 431 -23.52 24.93 -37.23
CA PHE A 431 -22.83 24.42 -36.04
C PHE A 431 -23.44 24.94 -34.72
N GLY A 432 -23.71 26.24 -34.62
CA GLY A 432 -24.28 26.84 -33.41
C GLY A 432 -25.70 26.35 -33.10
N VAL A 433 -26.54 26.15 -34.14
CA VAL A 433 -27.88 25.57 -33.98
C VAL A 433 -27.79 24.10 -33.58
N MET A 434 -26.88 23.34 -34.18
CA MET A 434 -26.63 21.94 -33.83
C MET A 434 -26.23 21.82 -32.35
N ARG A 435 -25.29 22.66 -31.89
CA ARG A 435 -24.85 22.71 -30.49
C ARG A 435 -26.01 22.98 -29.52
N SER A 436 -26.79 24.02 -29.77
CA SER A 436 -27.91 24.38 -28.90
C SER A 436 -28.97 23.26 -28.82
N ARG A 437 -29.25 22.59 -29.95
CA ARG A 437 -30.17 21.45 -29.99
C ARG A 437 -29.59 20.21 -29.30
N ALA A 438 -28.30 19.93 -29.48
CA ALA A 438 -27.61 18.85 -28.78
C ALA A 438 -27.66 19.05 -27.25
N GLU A 439 -27.33 20.25 -26.76
CA GLU A 439 -27.43 20.60 -25.34
C GLU A 439 -28.86 20.41 -24.80
N LYS A 440 -29.88 20.80 -25.59
CA LYS A 440 -31.29 20.61 -25.23
C LYS A 440 -31.69 19.14 -25.15
N ILE A 441 -31.29 18.30 -26.10
CA ILE A 441 -31.55 16.86 -26.08
C ILE A 441 -30.88 16.22 -24.86
N LEU A 442 -29.61 16.54 -24.60
CA LEU A 442 -28.88 15.98 -23.47
C LEU A 442 -29.51 16.38 -22.14
N ALA A 443 -30.00 17.63 -22.00
CA ALA A 443 -30.75 18.05 -20.83
C ALA A 443 -32.06 17.27 -20.66
N GLN A 444 -32.77 16.97 -21.75
CA GLN A 444 -33.98 16.14 -21.71
C GLN A 444 -33.68 14.69 -21.36
N ILE A 445 -32.63 14.08 -21.92
CA ILE A 445 -32.17 12.73 -21.56
C ILE A 445 -31.79 12.67 -20.08
N GLN A 446 -31.10 13.69 -19.57
CA GLN A 446 -30.74 13.76 -18.15
C GLN A 446 -31.97 13.78 -17.24
N GLN A 447 -33.06 14.42 -17.65
CA GLN A 447 -34.32 14.44 -16.89
C GLN A 447 -35.03 13.08 -16.87
N MET A 448 -34.78 12.20 -17.84
CA MET A 448 -35.31 10.84 -17.82
C MET A 448 -34.69 9.97 -16.72
N ASP A 449 -33.55 10.40 -16.17
CA ASP A 449 -32.83 9.75 -15.07
C ASP A 449 -32.67 8.24 -15.30
N GLU A 450 -32.01 7.87 -16.39
CA GLU A 450 -31.79 6.46 -16.75
C GLU A 450 -31.18 5.66 -15.59
N LEU A 451 -30.29 6.26 -14.81
CA LEU A 451 -29.66 5.61 -13.66
C LEU A 451 -30.70 5.23 -12.59
N GLY A 452 -31.57 6.17 -12.21
CA GLY A 452 -32.54 6.00 -11.12
C GLY A 452 -33.94 5.56 -11.52
N SER A 453 -34.26 5.55 -12.82
CA SER A 453 -35.58 5.18 -13.34
C SER A 453 -35.93 3.72 -13.04
N PHE A 454 -37.20 3.50 -12.68
CA PHE A 454 -37.82 2.19 -12.48
C PHE A 454 -38.37 1.58 -13.78
N ASN A 455 -38.49 2.37 -14.85
CA ASN A 455 -38.99 1.88 -16.14
C ASN A 455 -37.82 1.39 -17.00
N SER A 456 -37.81 0.10 -17.34
CA SER A 456 -36.81 -0.53 -18.21
C SER A 456 -36.84 0.02 -19.64
N GLU A 457 -37.98 0.51 -20.12
CA GLU A 457 -38.12 1.10 -21.47
C GLU A 457 -37.27 2.35 -21.67
N VAL A 458 -36.95 3.07 -20.58
CA VAL A 458 -36.10 4.26 -20.61
C VAL A 458 -34.72 3.93 -21.18
N VAL A 459 -34.15 2.78 -20.83
CA VAL A 459 -32.83 2.35 -21.31
C VAL A 459 -32.83 2.22 -22.84
N GLY A 460 -33.79 1.47 -23.38
CA GLY A 460 -33.94 1.29 -24.83
C GLY A 460 -34.32 2.59 -25.57
N TYR A 461 -35.03 3.51 -24.92
CA TYR A 461 -35.33 4.81 -25.51
C TYR A 461 -34.08 5.72 -25.56
N VAL A 462 -33.29 5.76 -24.49
CA VAL A 462 -32.05 6.54 -24.42
C VAL A 462 -31.04 6.04 -25.46
N GLY A 463 -30.85 4.72 -25.59
CA GLY A 463 -29.96 4.15 -26.61
C GLY A 463 -30.36 4.51 -28.03
N ARG A 464 -31.66 4.40 -28.36
CA ARG A 464 -32.20 4.85 -29.66
C ARG A 464 -32.02 6.35 -29.88
N THR A 465 -32.17 7.15 -28.83
CA THR A 465 -32.00 8.61 -28.89
C THR A 465 -30.55 8.97 -29.16
N PHE A 466 -29.58 8.34 -28.47
CA PHE A 466 -28.17 8.55 -28.76
C PHE A 466 -27.79 8.14 -30.18
N SER A 467 -28.26 6.98 -30.64
CA SER A 467 -27.96 6.52 -32.00
C SER A 467 -28.48 7.50 -33.06
N LYS A 468 -29.70 8.02 -32.89
CA LYS A 468 -30.27 9.06 -33.77
C LYS A 468 -29.53 10.40 -33.65
N ALA A 469 -29.17 10.82 -32.45
CA ALA A 469 -28.47 12.08 -32.21
C ALA A 469 -27.08 12.07 -32.86
N LEU A 470 -26.32 10.98 -32.69
CA LEU A 470 -25.00 10.79 -33.32
C LEU A 470 -25.07 10.78 -34.85
N ARG A 471 -26.15 10.22 -35.42
CA ARG A 471 -26.39 10.29 -36.87
C ARG A 471 -26.69 11.71 -37.34
N ALA A 472 -27.59 12.40 -36.64
CA ALA A 472 -27.96 13.77 -37.00
C ALA A 472 -26.76 14.73 -36.87
N ASP A 473 -25.86 14.47 -35.93
CA ASP A 473 -24.64 15.22 -35.67
C ASP A 473 -23.41 14.67 -36.40
N TRP A 474 -23.58 13.77 -37.38
CA TRP A 474 -22.44 13.11 -38.04
C TRP A 474 -21.54 14.06 -38.83
N GLN A 475 -22.04 15.23 -39.22
CA GLN A 475 -21.25 16.22 -39.94
C GLN A 475 -20.31 17.01 -39.02
N TYR A 476 -20.77 17.36 -37.81
CA TYR A 476 -20.09 18.32 -36.93
C TYR A 476 -19.49 17.67 -35.69
N HIS A 477 -20.05 16.55 -35.23
CA HIS A 477 -19.64 15.85 -34.01
C HIS A 477 -19.65 16.74 -32.75
N VAL A 478 -20.59 17.69 -32.68
CA VAL A 478 -20.73 18.64 -31.56
C VAL A 478 -21.07 17.95 -30.24
N LEU A 479 -21.72 16.79 -30.27
CA LEU A 479 -22.01 16.02 -29.05
C LEU A 479 -20.73 15.70 -28.26
N PHE A 480 -19.61 15.50 -28.95
CA PHE A 480 -18.31 15.23 -28.34
C PHE A 480 -17.64 16.48 -27.74
N ASP A 481 -18.13 17.70 -28.05
CA ASP A 481 -17.72 18.92 -27.34
C ASP A 481 -18.39 19.08 -25.96
N ILE A 482 -19.49 18.36 -25.73
CA ILE A 482 -20.37 18.58 -24.56
C ILE A 482 -20.05 17.55 -23.46
N PRO A 483 -19.54 17.96 -22.28
CA PRO A 483 -19.20 17.01 -21.21
C PRO A 483 -20.37 16.17 -20.71
N LEU A 484 -21.59 16.71 -20.78
CA LEU A 484 -22.82 16.00 -20.40
C LEU A 484 -23.07 14.77 -21.28
N PHE A 485 -22.69 14.81 -22.57
CA PHE A 485 -22.83 13.66 -23.46
C PHE A 485 -22.01 12.46 -22.97
N TYR A 486 -20.73 12.65 -22.67
CA TYR A 486 -19.88 11.59 -22.13
C TYR A 486 -20.41 11.04 -20.81
N GLN A 487 -20.93 11.90 -19.93
CA GLN A 487 -21.52 11.46 -18.67
C GLN A 487 -22.74 10.57 -18.90
N LEU A 488 -23.70 11.02 -19.72
CA LEU A 488 -24.92 10.26 -19.97
C LEU A 488 -24.65 8.98 -20.77
N TYR A 489 -23.73 9.02 -21.75
CA TYR A 489 -23.32 7.83 -22.48
C TYR A 489 -22.64 6.80 -21.56
N THR A 490 -21.79 7.24 -20.63
CA THR A 490 -21.16 6.35 -19.64
C THR A 490 -22.20 5.72 -18.72
N ILE A 491 -23.22 6.48 -18.30
CA ILE A 491 -24.34 5.95 -17.51
C ILE A 491 -25.08 4.88 -18.33
N HIS A 492 -25.46 5.18 -19.56
CA HIS A 492 -26.18 4.27 -20.45
C HIS A 492 -25.43 2.95 -20.66
N ARG A 493 -24.15 3.04 -21.02
CA ARG A 493 -23.26 1.87 -21.16
C ARG A 493 -23.14 1.07 -19.86
N GLY A 494 -23.02 1.76 -18.73
CA GLY A 494 -22.98 1.12 -17.42
C GLY A 494 -24.26 0.35 -17.12
N VAL A 495 -25.43 0.95 -17.36
CA VAL A 495 -26.75 0.36 -17.12
C VAL A 495 -27.00 -0.84 -18.03
N LEU A 496 -26.72 -0.74 -19.34
CA LEU A 496 -26.81 -1.86 -20.28
C LEU A 496 -25.95 -3.05 -19.81
N GLY A 497 -24.73 -2.78 -19.36
CA GLY A 497 -23.76 -3.81 -19.00
C GLY A 497 -22.84 -4.18 -20.18
N PRO A 498 -21.89 -5.09 -19.96
CA PRO A 498 -20.97 -5.52 -21.01
C PRO A 498 -21.71 -6.34 -22.08
N ILE A 499 -21.41 -6.07 -23.36
CA ILE A 499 -21.83 -6.91 -24.47
C ILE A 499 -20.90 -8.13 -24.52
N GLU A 500 -21.45 -9.33 -24.36
CA GLU A 500 -20.68 -10.58 -24.27
C GLU A 500 -20.31 -11.19 -25.64
N ASP A 501 -20.75 -10.59 -26.75
CA ASP A 501 -20.41 -11.06 -28.11
C ASP A 501 -18.90 -10.95 -28.37
N ARG A 502 -18.23 -12.10 -28.40
CA ARG A 502 -16.79 -12.23 -28.68
C ARG A 502 -16.39 -11.63 -30.02
N GLN A 503 -17.25 -11.71 -31.04
CA GLN A 503 -16.93 -11.13 -32.35
C GLN A 503 -16.99 -9.61 -32.29
N HIS A 504 -17.98 -9.05 -31.61
CA HIS A 504 -18.07 -7.63 -31.35
C HIS A 504 -16.87 -7.11 -30.56
N LEU A 505 -16.51 -7.78 -29.46
CA LEU A 505 -15.34 -7.42 -28.65
C LEU A 505 -14.04 -7.45 -29.47
N ASN A 506 -13.87 -8.45 -30.34
CA ASN A 506 -12.73 -8.51 -31.25
C ASN A 506 -12.72 -7.34 -32.24
N ARG A 507 -13.87 -7.02 -32.86
CA ARG A 507 -14.00 -5.86 -33.76
C ARG A 507 -13.69 -4.54 -33.03
N MET A 508 -14.22 -4.34 -31.82
CA MET A 508 -13.96 -3.14 -31.02
C MET A 508 -12.48 -2.99 -30.65
N ASN A 509 -11.82 -4.07 -30.24
CA ASN A 509 -10.38 -4.04 -29.96
C ASN A 509 -9.59 -3.65 -31.21
N LYS A 510 -9.93 -4.23 -32.37
CA LYS A 510 -9.29 -3.88 -33.65
C LYS A 510 -9.55 -2.44 -34.07
N PHE A 511 -10.78 -1.95 -33.90
CA PHE A 511 -11.08 -0.54 -34.16
C PHE A 511 -10.27 0.39 -33.26
N ASN A 512 -10.17 0.10 -31.96
CA ASN A 512 -9.39 0.94 -31.03
C ASN A 512 -7.90 0.92 -31.36
N GLU A 513 -7.32 -0.25 -31.67
CA GLU A 513 -5.90 -0.39 -32.08
C GLU A 513 -5.60 0.46 -33.33
N LEU A 514 -6.42 0.31 -34.38
CA LEU A 514 -6.23 1.03 -35.65
C LEU A 514 -6.48 2.54 -35.49
N ILE A 515 -7.50 2.93 -34.71
CA ILE A 515 -7.77 4.34 -34.40
C ILE A 515 -6.59 4.96 -33.64
N GLU A 516 -6.07 4.31 -32.60
CA GLU A 516 -4.94 4.83 -31.81
C GLU A 516 -3.68 5.00 -32.66
N GLN A 517 -3.42 4.05 -33.58
CA GLN A 517 -2.34 4.15 -34.55
C GLN A 517 -2.51 5.35 -35.51
N LEU A 518 -3.72 5.54 -36.04
CA LEU A 518 -4.05 6.67 -36.91
C LEU A 518 -3.93 8.01 -36.18
N GLU A 519 -4.43 8.10 -34.94
CA GLU A 519 -4.29 9.28 -34.06
C GLU A 519 -2.80 9.58 -33.82
N GLY A 520 -1.98 8.56 -33.56
CA GLY A 520 -0.53 8.70 -33.37
C GLY A 520 0.20 9.31 -34.59
N TRP A 521 -0.18 8.93 -35.81
CA TRP A 521 0.40 9.52 -37.02
C TRP A 521 -0.09 10.96 -37.30
N VAL A 522 -1.31 11.30 -36.87
CA VAL A 522 -1.81 12.67 -36.92
C VAL A 522 -1.04 13.56 -35.95
N ASP A 523 -0.84 13.09 -34.72
CA ASP A 523 -0.06 13.79 -33.70
C ASP A 523 1.39 14.03 -34.14
N SER A 524 2.01 13.05 -34.81
CA SER A 524 3.39 13.16 -35.31
C SER A 524 3.53 13.94 -36.62
N ARG A 525 2.40 14.28 -37.28
CA ARG A 525 2.31 14.90 -38.61
C ARG A 525 3.02 14.09 -39.70
N ASP A 526 3.09 12.78 -39.56
CA ASP A 526 3.73 11.87 -40.54
C ASP A 526 2.72 11.17 -41.47
N THR A 527 1.48 11.66 -41.54
CA THR A 527 0.40 11.06 -42.36
C THR A 527 0.79 10.85 -43.82
N TYR A 528 1.59 11.73 -44.41
CA TYR A 528 2.11 11.58 -45.78
C TYR A 528 3.15 10.48 -45.94
N ARG A 529 3.92 10.16 -44.89
CA ARG A 529 4.90 9.07 -44.92
C ARG A 529 4.22 7.71 -44.77
N HIS A 530 3.10 7.69 -44.05
CA HIS A 530 2.38 6.48 -43.71
C HIS A 530 1.14 6.19 -44.60
N VAL A 531 1.05 6.79 -45.80
CA VAL A 531 -0.15 6.68 -46.66
C VAL A 531 -0.52 5.23 -46.98
N HIS A 532 0.44 4.37 -47.29
CA HIS A 532 0.15 2.96 -47.61
C HIS A 532 -0.29 2.17 -46.38
N GLU A 533 0.23 2.47 -45.19
CA GLU A 533 -0.22 1.82 -43.96
C GLU A 533 -1.62 2.32 -43.60
N ILE A 534 -1.91 3.61 -43.75
CA ILE A 534 -3.27 4.18 -43.59
C ILE A 534 -4.26 3.51 -44.56
N GLU A 535 -3.90 3.30 -45.83
CA GLU A 535 -4.75 2.59 -46.80
C GLU A 535 -5.00 1.13 -46.41
N THR A 536 -4.01 0.49 -45.80
CA THR A 536 -4.12 -0.88 -45.28
C THR A 536 -5.06 -0.92 -44.08
N ASP A 537 -4.86 -0.05 -43.08
CA ASP A 537 -5.71 0.09 -41.90
C ASP A 537 -7.16 0.43 -42.26
N MET A 538 -7.35 1.29 -43.28
CA MET A 538 -8.65 1.61 -43.85
C MET A 538 -9.33 0.36 -44.44
N THR A 539 -8.57 -0.48 -45.15
CA THR A 539 -9.07 -1.72 -45.74
C THR A 539 -9.48 -2.71 -44.66
N ASP A 540 -8.70 -2.82 -43.58
CA ASP A 540 -9.03 -3.66 -42.42
C ASP A 540 -10.29 -3.18 -41.71
N ILE A 541 -10.42 -1.87 -41.45
CA ILE A 541 -11.65 -1.28 -40.88
C ILE A 541 -12.86 -1.60 -41.77
N LYS A 542 -12.72 -1.47 -43.09
CA LYS A 542 -13.78 -1.81 -44.04
C LYS A 542 -14.13 -3.30 -43.97
N GLY A 543 -13.14 -4.20 -43.86
CA GLY A 543 -13.35 -5.63 -43.67
C GLY A 543 -14.18 -5.92 -42.43
N TYR A 544 -13.81 -5.36 -41.27
CA TYR A 544 -14.55 -5.55 -40.02
C TYR A 544 -15.98 -4.97 -40.05
N LEU A 545 -16.19 -3.84 -40.72
CA LEU A 545 -17.54 -3.28 -40.91
C LEU A 545 -18.38 -4.13 -41.88
N GLN A 546 -17.78 -4.71 -42.92
CA GLN A 546 -18.44 -5.67 -43.81
C GLN A 546 -18.82 -6.95 -43.07
N ASP A 547 -17.94 -7.47 -42.23
CA ASP A 547 -18.22 -8.66 -41.41
C ASP A 547 -19.41 -8.43 -40.48
N PHE A 548 -19.49 -7.25 -39.85
CA PHE A 548 -20.64 -6.87 -39.04
C PHE A 548 -21.91 -6.76 -39.87
N LEU A 549 -21.88 -6.09 -41.03
CA LEU A 549 -23.05 -5.99 -41.92
C LEU A 549 -23.51 -7.38 -42.39
N ALA A 550 -22.58 -8.27 -42.75
CA ALA A 550 -22.87 -9.64 -43.16
C ALA A 550 -23.48 -10.46 -42.01
N TYR A 551 -23.05 -10.23 -40.77
CA TYR A 551 -23.71 -10.79 -39.60
C TYR A 551 -25.17 -10.31 -39.48
N VAL A 552 -25.43 -9.00 -39.55
CA VAL A 552 -26.79 -8.45 -39.48
C VAL A 552 -27.68 -8.97 -40.61
N GLN A 553 -27.15 -9.08 -41.82
CA GLN A 553 -27.88 -9.65 -42.97
C GLN A 553 -28.22 -11.13 -42.80
N ARG A 554 -27.34 -11.92 -42.17
CA ARG A 554 -27.62 -13.33 -41.84
C ARG A 554 -28.77 -13.44 -40.84
N VAL A 555 -28.72 -12.65 -39.76
CA VAL A 555 -29.80 -12.63 -38.76
C VAL A 555 -31.13 -12.21 -39.38
N ALA A 556 -31.13 -11.19 -40.25
CA ALA A 556 -32.36 -10.73 -40.90
C ALA A 556 -33.01 -11.78 -41.83
N LYS A 557 -32.21 -12.69 -42.40
CA LYS A 557 -32.65 -13.77 -43.29
C LYS A 557 -33.03 -15.05 -42.54
N ASP A 558 -32.76 -15.11 -41.24
CA ASP A 558 -33.08 -16.30 -40.44
C ASP A 558 -34.57 -16.34 -40.11
N ASP A 559 -35.31 -17.14 -40.86
CA ASP A 559 -36.76 -17.35 -40.67
C ASP A 559 -37.07 -18.30 -39.50
N SER A 560 -36.05 -18.91 -38.87
CA SER A 560 -36.23 -19.83 -37.73
C SER A 560 -36.30 -19.13 -36.37
N LEU A 561 -36.05 -17.81 -36.33
CA LEU A 561 -36.09 -17.02 -35.10
C LEU A 561 -37.52 -16.75 -34.63
N ASP A 562 -37.79 -17.04 -33.36
CA ASP A 562 -39.00 -16.57 -32.70
C ASP A 562 -38.95 -15.05 -32.45
N LYS A 563 -40.12 -14.45 -32.21
CA LYS A 563 -40.26 -12.99 -32.00
C LYS A 563 -39.48 -12.46 -30.80
N VAL A 564 -39.35 -13.23 -29.73
CA VAL A 564 -38.65 -12.81 -28.51
C VAL A 564 -37.15 -12.76 -28.78
N LYS A 565 -36.58 -13.85 -29.32
CA LYS A 565 -35.17 -13.94 -29.71
C LYS A 565 -34.79 -12.93 -30.78
N ALA A 566 -35.66 -12.70 -31.77
CA ALA A 566 -35.45 -11.68 -32.78
C ALA A 566 -35.35 -10.28 -32.16
N ASN A 567 -36.21 -9.94 -31.19
CA ASN A 567 -36.17 -8.65 -30.51
C ASN A 567 -34.94 -8.48 -29.62
N GLU A 568 -34.48 -9.54 -28.94
CA GLU A 568 -33.22 -9.55 -28.19
C GLU A 568 -32.03 -9.25 -29.12
N LEU A 569 -31.93 -9.97 -30.24
CA LEU A 569 -30.87 -9.78 -31.24
C LEU A 569 -30.91 -8.39 -31.89
N ILE A 570 -32.11 -7.86 -32.20
CA ILE A 570 -32.26 -6.50 -32.72
C ILE A 570 -31.74 -5.46 -31.72
N THR A 571 -32.00 -5.68 -30.43
CA THR A 571 -31.53 -4.79 -29.36
C THR A 571 -30.02 -4.86 -29.25
N GLU A 572 -29.44 -6.07 -29.18
CA GLU A 572 -28.00 -6.29 -29.13
C GLU A 572 -27.28 -5.65 -30.32
N ILE A 573 -27.76 -5.88 -31.56
CA ILE A 573 -27.17 -5.28 -32.77
C ILE A 573 -27.29 -3.74 -32.74
N SER A 574 -28.40 -3.20 -32.22
CA SER A 574 -28.58 -1.76 -32.07
C SER A 574 -27.56 -1.16 -31.11
N ASP A 575 -27.27 -1.86 -30.01
CA ASP A 575 -26.29 -1.44 -29.01
C ASP A 575 -24.86 -1.55 -29.54
N GLN A 576 -24.53 -2.62 -30.27
CA GLN A 576 -23.24 -2.74 -30.99
C GLN A 576 -23.04 -1.60 -32.00
N LEU A 577 -24.08 -1.26 -32.78
CA LEU A 577 -24.02 -0.14 -33.72
C LEU A 577 -23.81 1.20 -32.99
N LEU A 578 -24.44 1.40 -31.83
CA LEU A 578 -24.24 2.59 -31.00
C LEU A 578 -22.80 2.71 -30.50
N GLU A 579 -22.15 1.60 -30.12
CA GLU A 579 -20.72 1.57 -29.77
C GLU A 579 -19.84 2.01 -30.93
N TYR A 580 -20.07 1.45 -32.13
CA TYR A 580 -19.30 1.82 -33.31
C TYR A 580 -19.50 3.30 -33.66
N ARG A 581 -20.74 3.81 -33.61
CA ARG A 581 -21.03 5.24 -33.82
C ARG A 581 -20.30 6.14 -32.83
N PHE A 582 -20.23 5.73 -31.56
CA PHE A 582 -19.50 6.48 -30.55
C PHE A 582 -17.99 6.47 -30.81
N ALA A 583 -17.40 5.30 -31.10
CA ALA A 583 -15.96 5.16 -31.35
C ALA A 583 -15.51 5.98 -32.56
N PHE A 584 -16.17 5.81 -33.70
CA PHE A 584 -15.84 6.55 -34.92
C PHE A 584 -16.23 8.03 -34.83
N GLY A 585 -17.33 8.37 -34.15
CA GLY A 585 -17.69 9.77 -33.90
C GLY A 585 -16.64 10.50 -33.06
N LYS A 586 -16.09 9.84 -32.03
CA LYS A 586 -14.99 10.38 -31.22
C LYS A 586 -13.73 10.57 -32.06
N PHE A 587 -13.39 9.58 -32.88
CA PHE A 587 -12.24 9.66 -33.78
C PHE A 587 -12.38 10.81 -34.79
N PHE A 588 -13.53 10.95 -35.44
CA PHE A 588 -13.75 12.06 -36.38
C PHE A 588 -13.77 13.43 -35.72
N HIS A 589 -14.27 13.52 -34.49
CA HIS A 589 -14.14 14.71 -33.67
C HIS A 589 -12.68 15.06 -33.42
N TYR A 590 -11.85 14.09 -33.03
CA TYR A 590 -10.40 14.27 -32.86
C TYR A 590 -9.74 14.73 -34.17
N LEU A 591 -10.05 14.11 -35.31
CA LEU A 591 -9.51 14.52 -36.61
C LEU A 591 -9.88 15.96 -36.98
N HIS A 592 -11.08 16.41 -36.61
CA HIS A 592 -11.52 17.79 -36.86
C HIS A 592 -10.72 18.83 -36.04
N GLN A 593 -10.23 18.45 -34.86
CA GLN A 593 -9.39 19.31 -34.02
C GLN A 593 -7.94 19.42 -34.53
N HIS A 594 -7.51 18.52 -35.42
CA HIS A 594 -6.13 18.40 -35.91
C HIS A 594 -6.03 18.67 -37.42
N GLU A 595 -6.62 19.78 -37.89
CA GLU A 595 -6.45 20.22 -39.28
C GLU A 595 -5.04 20.80 -39.53
N PRO A 596 -4.43 20.59 -40.72
CA PRO A 596 -4.98 19.95 -41.93
C PRO A 596 -4.87 18.42 -42.01
N GLU A 597 -4.00 17.78 -41.25
CA GLU A 597 -3.70 16.34 -41.35
C GLU A 597 -4.94 15.48 -41.10
N GLY A 598 -5.74 15.81 -40.09
CA GLY A 598 -6.96 15.08 -39.77
C GLY A 598 -8.03 15.17 -40.86
N LYS A 599 -8.05 16.26 -41.64
CA LYS A 599 -8.97 16.40 -42.78
C LYS A 599 -8.64 15.45 -43.93
N LEU A 600 -7.36 15.18 -44.17
CA LEU A 600 -6.92 14.20 -45.18
C LEU A 600 -7.40 12.80 -44.83
N ILE A 601 -7.18 12.39 -43.58
CA ILE A 601 -7.64 11.09 -43.08
C ILE A 601 -9.17 11.02 -43.12
N ARG A 602 -9.87 12.05 -42.62
CA ARG A 602 -11.35 12.07 -42.60
C ARG A 602 -11.95 11.81 -43.98
N ASN A 603 -11.36 12.37 -45.04
CA ASN A 603 -11.85 12.16 -46.41
C ASN A 603 -11.72 10.71 -46.90
N GLN A 604 -10.74 9.95 -46.40
CA GLN A 604 -10.57 8.54 -46.73
C GLN A 604 -11.62 7.64 -46.05
N PHE A 605 -12.16 8.09 -44.91
CA PHE A 605 -13.10 7.33 -44.07
C PHE A 605 -14.59 7.66 -44.30
N LEU A 606 -14.94 8.41 -45.35
CA LEU A 606 -16.32 8.80 -45.66
C LEU A 606 -17.27 7.60 -45.87
N PHE A 607 -16.74 6.41 -46.17
CA PHE A 607 -17.54 5.19 -46.34
C PHE A 607 -18.20 4.71 -45.05
N ILE A 608 -17.68 5.07 -43.87
CA ILE A 608 -18.19 4.57 -42.58
C ILE A 608 -19.67 4.91 -42.38
N ASP A 609 -20.09 6.12 -42.76
CA ASP A 609 -21.48 6.56 -42.66
C ASP A 609 -22.41 5.65 -43.48
N GLN A 610 -22.00 5.33 -44.72
CA GLN A 610 -22.76 4.46 -45.62
C GLN A 610 -22.96 3.04 -45.04
N TYR A 611 -21.95 2.52 -44.32
CA TYR A 611 -22.07 1.24 -43.62
C TYR A 611 -23.08 1.33 -42.48
N PHE A 612 -23.02 2.39 -41.67
CA PHE A 612 -23.96 2.59 -40.57
C PHE A 612 -25.40 2.78 -41.04
N GLU A 613 -25.61 3.51 -42.14
CA GLU A 613 -26.93 3.63 -42.77
C GLU A 613 -27.44 2.28 -43.29
N SER A 614 -26.56 1.48 -43.91
CA SER A 614 -26.92 0.16 -44.42
C SER A 614 -27.35 -0.80 -43.29
N VAL A 615 -26.64 -0.79 -42.17
CA VAL A 615 -27.01 -1.58 -40.97
C VAL A 615 -28.33 -1.08 -40.39
N GLU A 616 -28.52 0.24 -40.26
CA GLU A 616 -29.73 0.83 -39.68
C GLU A 616 -30.97 0.53 -40.52
N ASN A 617 -30.86 0.60 -41.85
CA ASN A 617 -31.94 0.20 -42.77
C ASN A 617 -32.31 -1.27 -42.56
N LYS A 618 -31.31 -2.15 -42.42
CA LYS A 618 -31.56 -3.57 -42.16
C LYS A 618 -32.21 -3.80 -40.80
N LEU A 619 -31.76 -3.10 -39.75
CA LEU A 619 -32.42 -3.13 -38.43
C LEU A 619 -33.86 -2.67 -38.49
N HIS A 620 -34.19 -1.67 -39.32
CA HIS A 620 -35.56 -1.21 -39.48
C HIS A 620 -36.44 -2.25 -40.20
N GLU A 621 -35.92 -2.88 -41.26
CA GLU A 621 -36.58 -4.01 -41.93
C GLU A 621 -36.84 -5.18 -40.97
N MET A 622 -35.85 -5.52 -40.14
CA MET A 622 -35.98 -6.56 -39.12
C MET A 622 -37.10 -6.21 -38.13
N ARG A 623 -37.11 -4.99 -37.57
CA ARG A 623 -38.19 -4.56 -36.66
C ARG A 623 -39.57 -4.70 -37.32
N ASN A 624 -39.73 -4.23 -38.56
CA ASN A 624 -41.01 -4.33 -39.27
C ASN A 624 -41.43 -5.78 -39.57
N LYS A 625 -40.48 -6.71 -39.68
CA LYS A 625 -40.74 -8.15 -39.92
C LYS A 625 -41.26 -8.86 -38.67
N TRP A 626 -40.80 -8.46 -37.49
CA TRP A 626 -41.12 -9.13 -36.22
C TRP A 626 -41.99 -8.29 -35.24
N GLU A 627 -42.37 -7.06 -35.62
CA GLU A 627 -43.50 -6.31 -35.06
C GLU A 627 -44.83 -7.06 -35.24
#